data_AF-A0A7L4HMW1-F1
#
_entry.id   AF-A0A7L4HMW1-F1
#
_cell.length_a   1.000
_cell.length_b   1.000
_cell.length_c   1.000
_cell.angle_alpha   90.00
_cell.angle_beta   90.00
_cell.angle_gamma   90.00
#
_symmetry.space_group_name_H-M   'P 1'
#
loop_
_entity.id
_entity.type
_entity.pdbx_description
1 polymer ?
#
loop_
_entity_poly.entity_id
_entity_poly.type
_entity_poly.pdbx_seq_one_letter_code
_entity_poly.pdbx_strand_id
1 'polypeptide(L)'
;HRDSPENNPDTPFEFTPENQKRIEAIINNYPGGHKSAAVMAVLDLAQRQHGWLPISAMNKVAEILEMPPMRVYEVATFYTMYNRKPVGKYHIQVCTTTPCMLRDSDSILEAIKKKLGM
;
A
#
# COMPACT_ATOMS: atom_id res chain seq x y z
N HIS A 1 -9.59 -10.10 6.18
CA HIS A 1 -10.23 -9.65 4.93
C HIS A 1 -11.57 -10.36 4.79
N ARG A 2 -12.59 -9.73 4.21
CA ARG A 2 -13.82 -10.40 3.78
C ARG A 2 -14.01 -10.05 2.30
N ASP A 3 -14.27 -11.05 1.48
CA ASP A 3 -14.34 -10.83 0.03
C ASP A 3 -15.53 -9.93 -0.31
N SER A 4 -15.25 -8.92 -1.13
CA SER A 4 -16.25 -8.03 -1.70
C SER A 4 -16.18 -8.10 -3.23
N PRO A 5 -17.22 -7.63 -3.95
CA PRO A 5 -17.22 -7.63 -5.42
C PRO A 5 -16.03 -6.88 -6.02
N GLU A 6 -15.50 -5.90 -5.29
CA GLU A 6 -14.44 -4.98 -5.67
C GLU A 6 -13.06 -5.36 -5.05
N ASN A 7 -13.00 -6.29 -4.10
CA ASN A 7 -11.76 -6.78 -3.50
C ASN A 7 -11.87 -8.28 -3.16
N ASN A 8 -11.52 -9.10 -4.13
CA ASN A 8 -11.52 -10.56 -4.04
C ASN A 8 -10.24 -11.15 -4.66
N PRO A 9 -9.91 -12.43 -4.39
CA PRO A 9 -8.72 -13.09 -4.94
C PRO A 9 -8.66 -13.09 -6.47
N ASP A 10 -9.83 -13.07 -7.13
CA ASP A 10 -9.98 -13.13 -8.59
C ASP A 10 -9.89 -11.75 -9.27
N THR A 11 -9.70 -10.67 -8.51
CA THR A 11 -9.60 -9.31 -9.05
C THR A 11 -8.32 -9.23 -9.88
N PRO A 12 -8.39 -8.95 -11.20
CA PRO A 12 -7.22 -9.04 -12.08
C PRO A 12 -6.17 -7.99 -11.69
N PHE A 13 -4.99 -8.46 -11.29
CA PHE A 13 -3.84 -7.61 -10.99
C PHE A 13 -2.57 -8.22 -11.55
N GLU A 14 -1.90 -7.48 -12.42
CA GLU A 14 -0.58 -7.82 -12.94
C GLU A 14 0.34 -6.60 -12.93
N PHE A 15 1.62 -6.82 -12.67
CA PHE A 15 2.63 -5.78 -12.76
C PHE A 15 2.94 -5.45 -14.22
N THR A 16 3.08 -4.16 -14.53
CA THR A 16 3.57 -3.74 -15.86
C THR A 16 4.98 -4.29 -16.11
N PRO A 17 5.39 -4.49 -17.38
CA PRO A 17 6.74 -4.98 -17.69
C PRO A 17 7.86 -4.08 -17.13
N GLU A 18 7.60 -2.77 -17.03
CA GLU A 18 8.52 -1.83 -16.38
C GLU A 18 8.63 -2.09 -14.87
N ASN A 19 7.50 -2.32 -14.20
CA ASN A 19 7.49 -2.63 -12.78
C ASN A 19 8.11 -3.99 -12.49
N GLN A 20 7.98 -4.98 -13.37
CA GLN A 20 8.68 -6.27 -13.24
C GLN A 20 10.20 -6.08 -13.21
N LYS A 21 10.76 -5.27 -14.13
CA LYS A 21 12.20 -4.92 -14.12
C LYS A 21 12.62 -4.20 -12.84
N ARG A 22 11.76 -3.31 -12.32
CA ARG A 22 12.02 -2.63 -11.04
C ARG A 22 12.01 -3.59 -9.87
N ILE A 23 11.12 -4.58 -9.87
CA ILE A 23 11.07 -5.63 -8.83
C ILE A 23 12.36 -6.46 -8.86
N GLU A 24 12.83 -6.87 -10.04
CA GLU A 24 14.12 -7.57 -10.19
C GLU A 24 15.28 -6.74 -9.64
N ALA A 25 15.32 -5.44 -9.97
CA ALA A 25 16.33 -4.52 -9.45
C ALA A 25 16.26 -4.39 -7.92
N ILE A 26 15.05 -4.33 -7.33
CA ILE A 26 14.85 -4.29 -5.89
C ILE A 26 15.32 -5.59 -5.22
N ILE A 27 15.00 -6.76 -5.80
CA ILE A 27 15.43 -8.05 -5.28
C ILE A 27 16.96 -8.17 -5.28
N ASN A 28 17.61 -7.68 -6.34
CA ASN A 28 19.07 -7.69 -6.47
C ASN A 28 19.79 -6.78 -5.47
N ASN A 29 19.10 -5.84 -4.82
CA ASN A 29 19.68 -5.04 -3.74
C ASN A 29 19.87 -5.84 -2.45
N TYR A 30 19.24 -7.01 -2.33
CA TYR A 30 19.31 -7.86 -1.15
C TYR A 30 20.18 -9.11 -1.39
N PRO A 31 20.82 -9.64 -0.35
CA PRO A 31 21.61 -10.87 -0.46
C PRO A 31 20.77 -12.06 -0.97
N GLY A 32 21.40 -12.91 -1.78
CA GLY A 32 20.78 -14.14 -2.28
C GLY A 32 20.30 -15.04 -1.13
N GLY A 33 19.05 -15.52 -1.23
CA GLY A 33 18.39 -16.32 -0.19
C GLY A 33 17.46 -15.52 0.74
N HIS A 34 17.52 -14.19 0.73
CA HIS A 34 16.67 -13.32 1.55
C HIS A 34 15.75 -12.42 0.72
N LYS A 35 15.10 -12.99 -0.31
CA LYS A 35 14.13 -12.27 -1.17
C LYS A 35 12.99 -11.62 -0.36
N SER A 36 12.65 -12.18 0.80
CA SER A 36 11.62 -11.65 1.71
C SER A 36 11.90 -10.23 2.20
N ALA A 37 13.16 -9.77 2.20
CA ALA A 37 13.51 -8.39 2.55
C ALA A 37 12.92 -7.36 1.58
N ALA A 38 12.66 -7.76 0.33
CA ALA A 38 12.08 -6.89 -0.69
C ALA A 38 10.57 -6.67 -0.53
N VAL A 39 9.88 -7.38 0.37
CA VAL A 39 8.41 -7.40 0.42
C VAL A 39 7.80 -6.01 0.58
N MET A 40 8.41 -5.13 1.39
CA MET A 40 7.91 -3.78 1.63
C MET A 40 8.03 -2.90 0.38
N ALA A 41 9.16 -2.97 -0.31
CA ALA A 41 9.41 -2.19 -1.52
C ALA A 41 8.53 -2.66 -2.69
N VAL A 42 8.32 -3.96 -2.82
CA VAL A 42 7.46 -4.52 -3.87
C VAL A 42 5.97 -4.23 -3.59
N LEU A 43 5.52 -4.27 -2.33
CA LEU A 43 4.17 -3.84 -1.95
C LEU A 43 3.95 -2.34 -2.21
N ASP A 44 4.94 -1.49 -1.92
CA ASP A 44 4.86 -0.06 -2.24
C ASP A 44 4.72 0.16 -3.75
N LEU A 45 5.47 -0.59 -4.56
CA LEU A 45 5.38 -0.52 -6.01
C LEU A 45 4.00 -0.96 -6.53
N ALA A 46 3.44 -2.04 -5.97
CA ALA A 46 2.08 -2.50 -6.29
C ALA A 46 1.04 -1.42 -5.97
N GLN A 47 1.16 -0.77 -4.81
CA GLN A 47 0.28 0.33 -4.43
C GLN A 47 0.45 1.55 -5.34
N ARG A 48 1.67 1.88 -5.79
CA ARG A 48 1.89 2.99 -6.73
C ARG A 48 1.25 2.75 -8.09
N GLN A 49 1.20 1.49 -8.54
CA GLN A 49 0.58 1.14 -9.82
C GLN A 49 -0.95 1.25 -9.75
N HIS A 50 -1.56 0.80 -8.64
CA HIS A 50 -3.01 0.66 -8.54
C HIS A 50 -3.70 1.72 -7.65
N GLY A 51 -2.92 2.51 -6.90
CA GLY A 51 -3.40 3.50 -5.92
C GLY A 51 -3.82 2.91 -4.56
N TRP A 52 -4.13 1.61 -4.52
CA TRP A 52 -4.46 0.84 -3.33
C TRP A 52 -4.08 -0.63 -3.55
N LEU A 53 -4.11 -1.45 -2.50
CA LEU A 53 -3.68 -2.85 -2.52
C LEU A 53 -4.88 -3.81 -2.45
N PRO A 54 -5.31 -4.38 -3.59
CA PRO A 54 -6.25 -5.50 -3.59
C PRO A 54 -5.57 -6.78 -3.07
N ILE A 55 -6.37 -7.75 -2.62
CA ILE A 55 -5.84 -9.04 -2.14
C ILE A 55 -5.09 -9.81 -3.24
N SER A 56 -5.51 -9.66 -4.50
CA SER A 56 -4.81 -10.24 -5.65
C SER A 56 -3.40 -9.68 -5.83
N ALA A 57 -3.18 -8.37 -5.58
CA ALA A 57 -1.85 -7.78 -5.59
C ALA A 57 -0.95 -8.38 -4.50
N MET A 58 -1.49 -8.57 -3.28
CA MET A 58 -0.73 -9.19 -2.19
C MET A 58 -0.35 -10.65 -2.51
N ASN A 59 -1.27 -11.41 -3.10
CA ASN A 59 -0.99 -12.77 -3.57
C ASN A 59 0.08 -12.78 -4.67
N LYS A 60 0.02 -11.84 -5.61
CA LYS A 60 1.01 -11.76 -6.69
C LYS A 60 2.40 -11.41 -6.16
N VAL A 61 2.50 -10.54 -5.16
CA VAL A 61 3.76 -10.23 -4.47
C VAL A 61 4.31 -11.46 -3.76
N ALA A 62 3.44 -12.23 -3.10
CA ALA A 62 3.83 -13.47 -2.42
C ALA A 62 4.39 -14.52 -3.41
N GLU A 63 3.77 -14.65 -4.58
CA GLU A 63 4.23 -15.52 -5.66
C GLU A 63 5.62 -15.12 -6.16
N ILE A 64 5.84 -13.83 -6.45
CA ILE A 64 7.12 -13.31 -6.99
C ILE A 64 8.27 -13.49 -5.99
N LEU A 65 8.00 -13.28 -4.70
CA LEU A 65 9.00 -13.38 -3.64
C LEU A 65 9.12 -14.79 -3.05
N GLU A 66 8.38 -15.76 -3.60
CA GLU A 66 8.37 -17.17 -3.17
C GLU A 66 8.14 -17.33 -1.66
N MET A 67 7.22 -16.53 -1.10
CA MET A 67 6.95 -16.50 0.34
C MET A 67 5.48 -16.77 0.65
N PRO A 68 5.14 -17.25 1.87
CA PRO A 68 3.76 -17.49 2.24
C PRO A 68 2.92 -16.20 2.15
N PRO A 69 1.72 -16.22 1.53
CA PRO A 69 0.86 -15.04 1.42
C PRO A 69 0.55 -14.37 2.75
N MET A 70 0.45 -15.19 3.82
CA MET A 70 0.20 -14.69 5.18
C MET A 70 1.25 -13.67 5.64
N ARG A 71 2.52 -13.84 5.28
CA ARG A 71 3.57 -12.87 5.64
C ARG A 71 3.39 -11.53 4.92
N VAL A 72 2.90 -11.56 3.69
CA VAL A 72 2.55 -10.34 2.95
C VAL A 72 1.34 -9.66 3.59
N TYR A 73 0.34 -10.42 4.03
CA TYR A 73 -0.84 -9.90 4.73
C TYR A 73 -0.50 -9.26 6.07
N GLU A 74 0.42 -9.85 6.83
CA GLU A 74 0.94 -9.30 8.08
C GLU A 74 1.57 -7.93 7.84
N VAL A 75 2.49 -7.83 6.87
CA VAL A 75 3.17 -6.57 6.52
C VAL A 75 2.17 -5.52 6.03
N ALA A 76 1.28 -5.88 5.11
CA ALA A 76 0.28 -4.96 4.56
C ALA A 76 -0.75 -4.49 5.60
N THR A 77 -0.97 -5.26 6.67
CA THR A 77 -1.87 -4.88 7.77
C THR A 77 -1.15 -4.09 8.86
N PHE A 78 0.13 -4.39 9.10
CA PHE A 78 0.95 -3.76 10.14
C PHE A 78 1.33 -2.32 9.79
N TYR A 79 1.75 -2.06 8.54
CA TYR A 79 2.16 -0.73 8.11
C TYR A 79 0.96 0.06 7.56
N THR A 80 0.67 1.20 8.20
CA THR A 80 -0.51 2.05 7.94
C THR A 80 -0.49 2.78 6.60
N MET A 81 0.67 2.86 5.94
CA MET A 81 0.80 3.48 4.61
C MET A 81 0.16 2.63 3.51
N TYR A 82 -0.05 1.34 3.78
CA TYR A 82 -0.65 0.43 2.82
C TYR A 82 -2.18 0.56 2.80
N ASN A 83 -2.70 1.12 1.71
CA ASN A 83 -4.13 1.36 1.54
C ASN A 83 -4.82 0.06 1.11
N ARG A 84 -5.46 -0.64 2.05
CA ARG A 84 -6.21 -1.89 1.77
C ARG A 84 -7.64 -1.67 1.27
N LYS A 85 -8.05 -0.41 1.21
CA LYS A 85 -9.34 0.04 0.67
C LYS A 85 -9.07 1.03 -0.47
N PRO A 86 -9.95 1.10 -1.47
CA PRO A 86 -9.83 2.11 -2.50
C PRO A 86 -9.85 3.51 -1.88
N VAL A 87 -8.87 4.32 -2.25
CA VAL A 87 -8.77 5.74 -1.85
C VAL A 87 -9.02 6.63 -3.06
N GLY A 88 -9.44 7.88 -2.82
CA GLY A 88 -9.56 8.87 -3.89
C GLY A 88 -8.21 9.25 -4.49
N LYS A 89 -8.23 10.04 -5.57
CA LYS A 89 -7.02 10.53 -6.26
C LYS A 89 -6.04 11.25 -5.32
N TYR A 90 -6.56 11.95 -4.32
CA TYR A 90 -5.77 12.67 -3.33
C TYR A 90 -6.01 12.07 -1.95
N HIS A 91 -4.96 11.51 -1.35
CA HIS A 91 -4.99 11.00 0.02
C HIS A 91 -4.45 12.08 0.97
N ILE A 92 -5.34 12.84 1.59
CA ILE A 92 -4.99 13.94 2.50
C ILE A 92 -4.82 13.39 3.91
N GLN A 93 -3.62 13.54 4.48
CA GLN A 93 -3.31 13.15 5.85
C GLN A 93 -2.92 14.40 6.64
N VAL A 94 -3.81 14.86 7.51
CA VAL A 94 -3.56 16.03 8.37
C VAL A 94 -2.95 15.55 9.67
N CYS A 95 -1.79 16.09 10.04
CA CYS A 95 -1.17 15.80 11.33
C CYS A 95 -1.91 16.55 12.44
N THR A 96 -2.48 15.80 13.39
CA THR A 96 -3.16 16.32 14.58
C THR A 96 -2.44 15.91 15.88
N THR A 97 -1.14 15.63 15.79
CA THR A 97 -0.33 15.34 16.98
C THR A 97 -0.10 16.62 17.80
N THR A 98 0.28 16.47 19.07
CA THR A 98 0.41 17.57 20.03
C THR A 98 1.23 18.78 19.52
N PRO A 99 2.38 18.62 18.85
CA PRO A 99 3.12 19.76 18.31
C PRO A 99 2.35 20.55 17.23
N CYS A 100 1.59 19.85 16.39
CA CYS A 100 0.74 20.47 15.36
C CYS A 100 -0.52 21.09 15.98
N MET A 101 -1.10 20.42 16.97
CA MET A 101 -2.26 20.91 17.73
C MET A 101 -1.95 22.24 18.45
N LEU A 102 -0.76 22.37 19.06
CA LEU A 102 -0.30 23.63 19.66
C LEU A 102 -0.16 24.78 18.65
N ARG A 103 -0.01 24.45 17.37
CA ARG A 103 0.00 25.38 16.24
C ARG A 103 -1.35 25.49 15.53
N ASP A 104 -2.42 25.03 16.19
CA ASP A 104 -3.80 25.08 15.72
C ASP A 104 -4.04 24.31 14.41
N SER A 105 -3.55 23.05 14.34
CA SER A 105 -3.84 22.13 13.21
C SER A 105 -5.33 21.84 13.02
N ASP A 106 -6.12 22.00 14.07
CA ASP A 106 -7.56 21.72 14.05
C ASP A 106 -8.29 22.72 13.16
N SER A 107 -7.86 23.99 13.14
CA SER A 107 -8.38 24.99 12.21
C SER A 107 -8.21 24.58 10.74
N ILE A 108 -7.09 23.93 10.39
CA ILE A 108 -6.81 23.44 9.05
C ILE A 108 -7.75 22.27 8.71
N LEU A 109 -7.95 21.35 9.66
CA LEU A 109 -8.85 20.21 9.48
C LEU A 109 -10.30 20.69 9.21
N GLU A 110 -10.78 21.66 10.00
CA GLU A 110 -12.12 22.24 9.81
C GLU A 110 -12.25 23.02 8.50
N ALA A 111 -11.20 23.74 8.07
CA ALA A 111 -11.17 24.40 6.78
C ALA A 111 -11.28 23.41 5.61
N ILE A 112 -10.59 22.26 5.70
CA ILE A 112 -10.65 21.19 4.70
C ILE A 112 -12.05 20.57 4.65
N LYS A 113 -12.64 20.23 5.81
CA LYS A 113 -14.01 19.71 5.91
C LYS A 113 -15.03 20.64 5.26
N LYS A 114 -15.02 21.93 5.65
CA LYS A 114 -15.92 22.95 5.09
C LYS A 114 -15.75 23.14 3.59
N LYS A 115 -14.52 23.02 3.07
CA LYS A 115 -14.22 23.18 1.64
C LYS A 115 -14.65 21.97 0.81
N LEU A 116 -14.47 20.77 1.32
CA LEU A 116 -14.76 19.52 0.63
C LEU A 116 -16.19 19.00 0.86
N GLY A 117 -16.92 19.55 1.85
CA GLY A 117 -18.28 19.14 2.18
C GLY A 117 -18.36 17.76 2.83
N MET A 118 -17.30 17.38 3.57
CA MET A 118 -17.19 16.12 4.30
C MET A 118 -17.08 16.37 5.81
#